data_AF-A0A4Y2HV95-F1
#
_entry.id   AF-A0A4Y2HV95-F1
#
_cell.length_a   1.000
_cell.length_b   1.000
_cell.length_c   1.000
_cell.angle_alpha   90.00
_cell.angle_beta   90.00
_cell.angle_gamma   90.00
#
_symmetry.space_group_name_H-M   'P 1'
#
loop_
_entity.id
_entity.type
_entity.pdbx_description
1 polymer ?
#
loop_
_entity_poly.entity_id
_entity_poly.type
_entity_poly.pdbx_seq_one_letter_code
_entity_poly.pdbx_strand_id
1 'polypeptide(L)'
;MRGTLTGQRYVDDMLRPHMGPFLNSLPGAIFQQDNARPHTSRVAQDFLRHVQTLPWPSRSPYLSPIEHVWDQLKRQMPLCHSVHDLEVAVQDVWVHLPQDSMRRLINTMPDRVEACIAEGDGPTRY
;
A
#
# COMPACT_ATOMS: atom_id res chain seq x y z
N MET A 1 -13.02 1.76 11.35
CA MET A 1 -11.93 1.75 12.36
C MET A 1 -11.70 3.19 12.82
N ARG A 2 -11.86 3.53 14.11
CA ARG A 2 -11.60 4.91 14.63
C ARG A 2 -10.34 4.93 15.49
N GLY A 3 -9.61 6.05 15.50
CA GLY A 3 -8.38 6.26 16.27
C GLY A 3 -7.09 5.81 15.58
N THR A 4 -5.94 6.15 16.16
CA THR A 4 -4.60 5.89 15.60
C THR A 4 -4.32 4.40 15.41
N LEU A 5 -3.69 4.05 14.28
CA LEU A 5 -3.24 2.69 13.99
C LEU A 5 -2.00 2.37 14.85
N THR A 6 -2.08 1.34 15.68
CA THR A 6 -0.95 0.79 16.43
C THR A 6 -0.46 -0.49 15.74
N GLY A 7 0.73 -0.98 16.11
CA GLY A 7 1.24 -2.25 15.58
C GLY A 7 0.30 -3.43 15.81
N GLN A 8 -0.30 -3.51 17.00
CA GLN A 8 -1.27 -4.57 17.33
C GLN A 8 -2.53 -4.48 16.45
N ARG A 9 -3.09 -3.27 16.29
CA ARG A 9 -4.27 -3.05 15.45
C ARG A 9 -3.97 -3.28 13.98
N TYR A 10 -2.76 -2.96 13.53
CA TYR A 10 -2.34 -3.29 12.17
C TYR A 10 -2.38 -4.80 11.93
N VAL A 11 -1.93 -5.61 12.89
CA VAL A 11 -2.01 -7.07 12.78
C VAL A 11 -3.46 -7.56 12.85
N ASP A 12 -4.22 -7.16 13.86
CA ASP A 12 -5.52 -7.74 14.15
C ASP A 12 -6.64 -7.24 13.23
N ASP A 13 -6.61 -5.97 12.85
CA ASP A 13 -7.66 -5.34 12.06
C ASP A 13 -7.33 -5.34 10.55
N MET A 14 -6.04 -5.42 10.16
CA MET A 14 -5.63 -5.35 8.74
C MET A 14 -4.97 -6.64 8.25
N LEU A 15 -3.82 -7.03 8.81
CA LEU A 15 -3.02 -8.12 8.25
C LEU A 15 -3.71 -9.47 8.37
N ARG A 16 -4.17 -9.84 9.57
CA ARG A 16 -4.79 -11.14 9.83
C ARG A 16 -6.10 -11.35 9.05
N PRO A 17 -7.07 -10.44 9.05
CA PRO A 17 -8.35 -10.68 8.38
C PRO A 17 -8.28 -10.49 6.85
N HIS A 18 -7.41 -9.62 6.34
CA HIS A 18 -7.41 -9.26 4.92
C HIS A 18 -6.18 -9.75 4.16
N MET A 19 -4.98 -9.54 4.69
CA MET A 19 -3.74 -9.94 3.99
C MET A 19 -3.42 -11.43 4.11
N GLY A 20 -3.63 -12.03 5.28
CA GLY A 20 -3.31 -13.44 5.55
C GLY A 20 -3.95 -14.40 4.54
N PRO A 21 -5.28 -14.33 4.31
CA PRO A 21 -5.95 -15.16 3.30
C PRO A 21 -5.42 -14.91 1.88
N PHE A 22 -5.10 -13.65 1.54
CA PHE A 22 -4.64 -13.26 0.20
C PHE A 22 -3.21 -13.73 -0.10
N LEU A 23 -2.30 -13.64 0.87
CA LEU A 23 -0.94 -14.13 0.70
C LEU A 23 -0.90 -15.66 0.56
N ASN A 24 -1.77 -16.36 1.30
CA ASN A 24 -1.89 -17.82 1.18
C ASN A 24 -2.39 -18.27 -0.20
N SER A 25 -3.17 -17.44 -0.92
CA SER A 25 -3.63 -17.75 -2.28
C SER A 25 -2.64 -17.33 -3.38
N LEU A 26 -1.54 -16.65 -3.04
CA LEU A 26 -0.54 -16.14 -3.98
C LEU A 26 0.88 -16.60 -3.59
N PRO A 27 1.22 -17.88 -3.80
CA PRO A 27 2.55 -18.39 -3.51
C PRO A 27 3.62 -17.66 -4.35
N GLY A 28 4.68 -17.19 -3.69
CA GLY A 28 5.77 -16.45 -4.31
C GLY A 28 5.54 -14.94 -4.47
N ALA A 29 4.41 -14.41 -3.96
CA ALA A 29 4.20 -12.97 -3.93
C ALA A 29 5.14 -12.27 -2.94
N ILE A 30 5.59 -11.07 -3.31
CA ILE A 30 6.38 -10.19 -2.46
C ILE A 30 5.44 -9.12 -1.89
N PHE A 31 5.36 -9.03 -0.57
CA PHE A 31 4.57 -8.02 0.12
C PHE A 31 5.35 -6.71 0.27
N GLN A 32 4.79 -5.61 -0.22
CA GLN A 32 5.37 -4.28 -0.08
C GLN A 32 4.58 -3.47 0.95
N GLN A 33 5.29 -2.80 1.86
CA GLN A 33 4.76 -1.80 2.79
C GLN A 33 5.86 -0.78 3.09
N ASP A 34 5.50 0.40 3.60
CA ASP A 34 6.47 1.40 4.05
C ASP A 34 6.99 1.11 5.46
N ASN A 35 7.94 1.92 5.93
CA ASN A 35 8.56 1.78 7.25
C ASN A 35 7.80 2.53 8.37
N ALA A 36 6.49 2.76 8.24
CA ALA A 36 5.71 3.40 9.29
C ALA A 36 5.81 2.62 10.63
N ARG A 37 5.74 3.33 11.76
CA ARG A 37 5.94 2.74 13.10
C ARG A 37 5.07 1.51 13.39
N PRO A 38 3.78 1.44 12.99
CA PRO A 38 2.98 0.24 13.17
C PRO A 38 3.52 -0.96 12.38
N HIS A 39 4.03 -0.74 11.16
CA HIS A 39 4.52 -1.77 10.25
C HIS A 39 5.88 -2.34 10.68
N THR A 40 6.71 -1.52 11.33
CA THR A 40 8.02 -1.92 11.87
C THR A 40 7.96 -2.40 13.32
N SER A 41 6.77 -2.41 13.93
CA SER A 41 6.58 -2.93 15.28
C SER A 41 6.91 -4.43 15.36
N ARG A 42 7.39 -4.89 16.53
CA ARG A 42 7.75 -6.30 16.75
C ARG A 42 6.60 -7.25 16.39
N VAL A 43 5.37 -6.91 16.78
CA VAL A 43 4.20 -7.76 16.51
C VAL A 43 3.89 -7.88 15.01
N ALA A 44 4.05 -6.80 14.25
CA ALA A 44 3.86 -6.82 12.80
C ALA A 44 4.97 -7.62 12.09
N GLN A 45 6.22 -7.43 12.50
CA GLN A 45 7.36 -8.17 11.95
C GLN A 45 7.28 -9.67 12.27
N ASP A 46 6.83 -10.03 13.48
CA ASP A 46 6.60 -11.42 13.87
C ASP A 46 5.49 -12.08 13.04
N PHE A 47 4.40 -11.36 12.76
CA PHE A 47 3.32 -11.85 11.90
C PHE A 47 3.81 -12.10 10.46
N LEU A 48 4.65 -11.21 9.94
CA LEU A 48 5.17 -11.27 8.56
C LEU A 48 6.45 -12.11 8.42
N ARG A 49 6.91 -12.80 9.47
CA ARG A 49 8.20 -13.50 9.48
C ARG A 49 8.40 -14.50 8.33
N HIS A 50 7.33 -15.14 7.88
CA HIS A 50 7.34 -16.11 6.78
C HIS A 50 6.82 -15.54 5.45
N VAL A 51 6.53 -14.25 5.41
CA VAL A 51 6.10 -13.52 4.21
C VAL A 51 7.32 -12.86 3.62
N GLN A 52 7.56 -13.06 2.32
CA GLN A 52 8.60 -12.33 1.62
C GLN A 52 8.19 -10.86 1.54
N THR A 53 8.94 -9.98 2.19
CA THR A 53 8.69 -8.53 2.16
C THR A 53 9.72 -7.82 1.30
N LEU A 54 9.30 -6.77 0.59
CA LEU A 54 10.20 -5.90 -0.16
C LEU A 54 10.83 -4.88 0.80
N PRO A 55 12.17 -4.84 0.97
CA PRO A 55 12.82 -3.77 1.72
C PRO A 55 12.47 -2.41 1.12
N TRP A 56 12.04 -1.48 1.96
CA TRP A 56 11.59 -0.16 1.50
C TRP A 56 12.52 0.94 2.00
N PRO A 57 12.98 1.86 1.13
CA PRO A 57 13.77 3.00 1.56
C PRO A 57 12.91 4.00 2.35
N SER A 58 13.54 4.68 3.31
CA SER A 58 12.83 5.68 4.13
C SER A 58 12.40 6.87 3.28
N ARG A 59 11.22 7.44 3.57
CA ARG A 59 10.71 8.68 2.94
C ARG A 59 10.63 8.62 1.40
N SER A 60 10.30 7.46 0.84
CA SER A 60 10.20 7.27 -0.62
C SER A 60 8.77 6.97 -1.08
N PRO A 61 7.81 7.90 -0.90
CA PRO A 61 6.43 7.69 -1.33
C PRO A 61 6.31 7.60 -2.86
N TYR A 62 7.19 8.28 -3.60
CA TYR A 62 7.20 8.30 -5.06
C TYR A 62 7.42 6.91 -5.68
N LEU A 63 8.15 6.03 -4.99
CA LEU A 63 8.33 4.65 -5.42
C LEU A 63 7.06 3.80 -5.31
N SER A 64 6.15 4.15 -4.39
CA SER A 64 5.01 3.30 -4.06
C SER A 64 3.91 3.39 -5.12
N PRO A 65 3.52 2.26 -5.76
CA PRO A 65 2.41 2.26 -6.70
C PRO A 65 1.09 2.64 -6.06
N ILE A 66 0.88 2.35 -4.77
CA ILE A 66 -0.38 2.67 -4.09
C ILE A 66 -0.59 4.18 -3.96
N GLU A 67 0.48 4.98 -3.88
CA GLU A 67 0.37 6.45 -3.85
C GLU A 67 -0.20 7.00 -5.17
N HIS A 68 0.15 6.35 -6.30
CA HIS A 68 -0.42 6.68 -7.60
C HIS A 68 -1.90 6.28 -7.69
N VAL A 69 -2.27 5.14 -7.11
CA VAL A 69 -3.68 4.71 -7.03
C VAL A 69 -4.49 5.70 -6.18
N TRP A 70 -3.94 6.16 -5.05
CA TRP A 70 -4.58 7.20 -4.25
C TRP A 70 -4.72 8.52 -4.97
N ASP A 71 -3.74 8.94 -5.78
CA ASP A 71 -3.86 10.13 -6.62
C ASP A 71 -4.99 10.00 -7.65
N GLN A 72 -5.07 8.85 -8.34
CA GLN A 72 -6.17 8.57 -9.29
C GLN A 72 -7.53 8.58 -8.61
N LEU A 73 -7.65 7.97 -7.42
CA LEU A 73 -8.87 7.96 -6.65
C LEU A 73 -9.28 9.40 -6.28
N LYS A 74 -8.37 10.20 -5.70
CA LYS A 74 -8.64 11.60 -5.31
C LYS A 74 -9.12 12.46 -6.48
N ARG A 75 -8.58 12.26 -7.69
CA ARG A 75 -9.01 13.01 -8.89
C ARG A 75 -10.44 12.68 -9.33
N GLN A 76 -10.93 11.49 -9.00
CA GLN A 76 -12.28 11.03 -9.33
C GLN A 76 -13.28 11.23 -8.19
N MET A 77 -12.80 11.65 -7.01
CA MET A 77 -13.67 11.90 -5.88
C MET A 77 -14.62 13.07 -6.13
N PRO A 78 -15.92 12.92 -5.86
CA PRO A 78 -16.85 14.03 -5.82
C PRO A 78 -16.59 14.92 -4.59
N LEU A 79 -17.23 16.09 -4.57
CA LEU A 79 -17.33 16.88 -3.34
C LEU A 79 -18.19 16.11 -2.32
N CYS A 80 -17.63 15.83 -1.15
CA CYS A 80 -18.32 15.19 -0.04
C CYS A 80 -18.52 16.18 1.10
N HIS A 81 -19.72 16.18 1.71
CA HIS A 81 -20.06 17.12 2.79
C HIS A 81 -20.15 16.45 4.17
N SER A 82 -20.00 15.13 4.21
CA SER A 82 -19.93 14.35 5.45
C SER A 82 -18.92 13.20 5.33
N VAL A 83 -18.53 12.65 6.48
CA VAL A 83 -17.70 11.43 6.52
C VAL A 83 -18.42 10.25 5.88
N HIS A 84 -19.75 10.19 6.01
CA HIS A 84 -20.53 9.12 5.39
C HIS A 84 -20.49 9.20 3.86
N ASP A 85 -20.69 10.39 3.29
CA ASP A 85 -20.60 10.59 1.83
C ASP A 85 -19.20 10.25 1.32
N LEU A 86 -18.17 10.59 2.11
CA LEU A 86 -16.79 10.25 1.78
C LEU A 86 -16.57 8.73 1.78
N GLU A 87 -17.04 8.01 2.80
CA GLU A 87 -16.91 6.55 2.88
C GLU A 87 -17.59 5.85 1.69
N VAL A 88 -18.80 6.29 1.32
CA VAL A 88 -19.54 5.76 0.16
C VAL A 88 -18.82 6.07 -1.14
N ALA A 89 -18.41 7.32 -1.35
CA ALA A 89 -17.74 7.74 -2.58
C ALA A 89 -16.38 7.06 -2.78
N VAL A 90 -15.58 6.88 -1.72
CA VAL A 90 -14.29 6.17 -1.82
C VAL A 90 -14.50 4.73 -2.25
N GLN A 91 -15.49 4.04 -1.69
CA GLN A 91 -15.79 2.64 -2.06
C GLN A 91 -16.28 2.55 -3.51
N ASP A 92 -17.17 3.45 -3.93
CA ASP A 92 -17.69 3.49 -5.30
C ASP A 92 -16.58 3.76 -6.32
N VAL A 93 -15.75 4.79 -6.10
CA VAL A 93 -14.62 5.07 -6.99
C VAL A 93 -13.64 3.90 -7.02
N TRP A 94 -13.32 3.31 -5.86
CA TRP A 94 -12.35 2.22 -5.77
C TRP A 94 -12.74 1.01 -6.63
N VAL A 95 -14.01 0.57 -6.60
CA VAL A 95 -14.45 -0.59 -7.39
C VAL A 95 -14.48 -0.33 -8.90
N HIS A 96 -14.56 0.94 -9.31
CA HIS A 96 -14.55 1.36 -10.71
C HIS A 96 -13.15 1.73 -11.24
N LEU A 97 -12.10 1.69 -10.40
CA LEU A 97 -10.75 1.97 -10.86
C LEU A 97 -10.32 0.95 -11.94
N PRO A 98 -9.79 1.41 -13.09
CA PRO A 98 -9.41 0.52 -14.18
C PRO A 98 -8.31 -0.46 -13.75
N GLN A 99 -8.61 -1.76 -13.82
CA GLN A 99 -7.66 -2.82 -13.45
C GLN A 99 -6.36 -2.76 -14.28
N ASP A 100 -6.46 -2.37 -15.55
CA ASP A 100 -5.27 -2.24 -16.41
C ASP A 100 -4.35 -1.10 -15.97
N SER A 101 -4.90 -0.02 -15.40
CA SER A 101 -4.08 1.04 -14.81
C SER A 101 -3.31 0.52 -13.60
N MET A 102 -3.96 -0.25 -12.72
CA MET A 102 -3.31 -0.87 -11.56
C MET A 102 -2.22 -1.86 -11.97
N ARG A 103 -2.51 -2.72 -12.96
CA ARG A 103 -1.51 -3.67 -13.50
C ARG A 103 -0.30 -2.96 -14.09
N ARG A 104 -0.50 -1.90 -14.87
CA ARG A 104 0.61 -1.10 -15.42
C ARG A 104 1.47 -0.50 -14.31
N LEU A 105 0.85 0.05 -13.26
CA LEU A 105 1.57 0.60 -12.11
C LEU A 105 2.41 -0.47 -11.41
N ILE A 106 1.83 -1.63 -11.12
CA ILE A 106 2.55 -2.76 -10.51
C ILE A 106 3.72 -3.22 -11.40
N ASN A 107 3.50 -3.31 -12.71
CA ASN A 107 4.54 -3.73 -13.66
C ASN A 107 5.70 -2.74 -13.78
N THR A 108 5.53 -1.49 -13.33
CA THR A 108 6.64 -0.51 -13.28
C THR A 108 7.54 -0.68 -12.05
N MET A 109 7.21 -1.57 -11.11
CA MET A 109 7.99 -1.75 -9.88
C MET A 109 9.46 -2.11 -10.10
N PRO A 110 9.82 -3.03 -11.01
CA PRO A 110 11.23 -3.31 -11.30
C PRO A 110 11.98 -2.05 -11.74
N ASP A 111 11.43 -1.27 -12.68
CA ASP A 111 12.03 -0.03 -13.19
C ASP A 111 12.16 1.04 -12.09
N ARG A 112 11.17 1.15 -11.20
CA ARG A 112 11.19 2.08 -10.06
C ARG A 112 12.29 1.71 -9.06
N VAL A 113 12.45 0.42 -8.76
CA VAL A 113 13.48 -0.09 -7.87
C VAL A 113 14.87 0.13 -8.48
N GLU A 114 15.05 -0.16 -9.76
CA GLU A 114 16.31 0.07 -10.46
C GLU A 114 16.70 1.55 -10.45
N ALA A 115 15.75 2.45 -10.73
CA ALA A 115 15.98 3.89 -10.64
C ALA A 115 16.36 4.34 -9.22
N CYS A 116 15.72 3.79 -8.18
CA CYS A 116 16.04 4.09 -6.78
C CYS A 116 17.48 3.70 -6.43
N ILE A 117 17.93 2.53 -6.91
CA ILE A 117 19.28 2.03 -6.70
C ILE A 117 20.29 2.93 -7.42
N ALA A 118 20.00 3.33 -8.66
CA ALA A 118 20.88 4.20 -9.45
C ALA A 118 21.08 5.59 -8.81
N GLU A 119 20.03 6.15 -8.20
CA GLU A 119 20.07 7.47 -7.56
C GLU A 119 20.53 7.43 -6.09
N GLY A 120 20.92 6.27 -5.56
CA GLY A 120 21.41 6.12 -4.18
C GLY A 120 20.39 6.57 -3.12
N ASP A 121 19.13 6.15 -3.27
CA ASP A 121 17.97 6.55 -2.45
C ASP A 121 17.50 8.02 -2.67
N GLY A 122 18.02 8.70 -3.70
CA GLY A 122 17.58 10.02 -4.16
C GLY A 122 16.22 9.99 -4.90
N PRO A 123 15.53 11.14 -5.04
CA PRO A 123 14.25 11.23 -5.73
C PRO A 123 14.35 10.75 -7.18
N THR A 124 13.47 9.83 -7.59
CA THR A 124 13.38 9.40 -8.98
C THR A 124 12.30 10.18 -9.73
N ARG A 125 12.23 10.03 -11.07
CA ARG A 125 11.24 10.69 -11.94
C ARG A 125 9.79 10.20 -11.76
N TYR A 126 9.57 9.21 -10.90
CA TYR A 126 8.29 8.55 -10.66
C TYR A 126 7.50 9.23 -9.54
#